data_AF-A0A6G9H1T5-F1
#
_entry.id   AF-A0A6G9H1T5-F1
#
_cell.length_a   1.000
_cell.length_b   1.000
_cell.length_c   1.000
_cell.angle_alpha   90.00
_cell.angle_beta   90.00
_cell.angle_gamma   90.00
#
_symmetry.space_group_name_H-M   'P 1'
#
loop_
_entity.id
_entity.type
_entity.pdbx_description
1 polymer ?
#
loop_
_entity_poly.entity_id
_entity_poly.type
_entity_poly.pdbx_seq_one_letter_code
_entity_poly.pdbx_strand_id
1 'polypeptide(L)'
;MSISDAVEGLLGERWEVWSTFSVPELTEKARNTRIAGITIDSLTPTDARAMHGRLRDADWYLGAVEIIPSMPLHMAVFLNSMPTRFRIFEDSLYVFHRQWETECDDSRDHGEFKEWKASGIFANVQWEDSGVRETIFDPFQEVEDFQRLGELDELILGQFSSALGETLIRCADADPNLMERLHGALKAFENHESSEGLAHVSLSCRRFTEKLADCLYPPRDEKVNDRKVGKAEYRNRLWAYIAENVTSDTTRQLLMANIADLGNRIDRLDNLSNKGLHSEVSTSDVNRLLLSLIVVAHDLLTLSPPAGTFRYDPYEKFIRQIFENSILGSNGE
;
A
#
# COMPACT_ATOMS: atom_id res chain seq x y z
N MET A 1 -6.15 20.68 35.00
CA MET A 1 -6.66 19.59 34.15
C MET A 1 -6.67 18.32 34.98
N SER A 2 -7.82 17.66 35.11
CA SER A 2 -7.88 16.35 35.77
C SER A 2 -7.22 15.29 34.88
N ILE A 3 -6.76 14.16 35.45
CA ILE A 3 -6.24 13.03 34.63
C ILE A 3 -7.32 12.54 33.65
N SER A 4 -8.59 12.61 34.04
CA SER A 4 -9.70 12.23 33.16
C SER A 4 -9.81 13.17 31.97
N ASP A 5 -9.71 14.49 32.20
CA ASP A 5 -9.80 15.50 31.14
C ASP A 5 -8.63 15.37 30.16
N ALA A 6 -7.44 15.01 30.67
CA ALA A 6 -6.26 14.76 29.86
C ALA A 6 -6.42 13.51 28.97
N VAL A 7 -6.96 12.42 29.54
CA VAL A 7 -7.24 11.17 28.82
C VAL A 7 -8.36 11.36 27.80
N GLU A 8 -9.40 12.12 28.14
CA GLU A 8 -10.50 12.44 27.24
C GLU A 8 -10.01 13.27 26.05
N GLY A 9 -9.18 14.28 26.28
CA GLY A 9 -8.56 15.02 25.19
C GLY A 9 -7.62 14.17 24.32
N LEU A 10 -6.93 13.18 24.91
CA LEU A 10 -6.01 12.27 24.21
C LEU A 10 -6.74 11.21 23.38
N LEU A 11 -7.94 10.82 23.80
CA LEU A 11 -8.75 9.84 23.08
C LEU A 11 -9.74 10.48 22.12
N GLY A 12 -9.85 11.82 22.15
CA GLY A 12 -10.79 12.58 21.35
C GLY A 12 -12.25 12.24 21.66
N GLU A 13 -13.16 12.82 20.87
CA GLU A 13 -14.53 12.32 20.85
C GLU A 13 -14.54 10.89 20.28
N ARG A 14 -15.46 10.05 20.76
CA ARG A 14 -15.66 8.71 20.16
C ARG A 14 -15.79 8.90 18.65
N TRP A 15 -15.05 8.11 17.87
CA TRP A 15 -14.95 8.06 16.40
C TRP A 15 -13.86 8.90 15.74
N GLU A 16 -13.32 9.94 16.39
CA GLU A 16 -12.24 10.74 15.77
C GLU A 16 -10.89 10.04 15.85
N VAL A 17 -10.59 9.41 16.99
CA VAL A 17 -9.32 8.72 17.22
C VAL A 17 -9.56 7.22 17.37
N TRP A 18 -8.87 6.39 16.59
CA TRP A 18 -8.86 4.96 16.85
C TRP A 18 -8.07 4.65 18.13
N SER A 19 -8.68 3.90 19.04
CA SER A 19 -8.04 3.45 20.29
C SER A 19 -8.55 2.08 20.70
N THR A 20 -7.69 1.31 21.39
CA THR A 20 -8.05 0.01 21.94
C THR A 20 -8.50 0.08 23.40
N PHE A 21 -8.48 1.25 24.02
CA PHE A 21 -8.90 1.46 25.41
C PHE A 21 -9.91 2.61 25.53
N SER A 22 -10.82 2.49 26.50
CA SER A 22 -11.77 3.54 26.83
C SER A 22 -11.19 4.58 27.80
N VAL A 23 -11.80 5.78 27.85
CA VAL A 23 -11.41 6.85 28.80
C VAL A 23 -11.35 6.34 30.25
N PRO A 24 -12.36 5.61 30.77
CA PRO A 24 -12.31 5.10 32.14
C PRO A 24 -11.15 4.12 32.39
N GLU A 25 -10.93 3.18 31.46
CA GLU A 25 -9.88 2.16 31.58
C GLU A 25 -8.49 2.78 31.59
N LEU A 26 -8.20 3.70 30.66
CA LEU A 26 -6.91 4.37 30.61
C LEU A 26 -6.71 5.28 31.83
N THR A 27 -7.76 5.98 32.26
CA THR A 27 -7.72 6.83 33.46
C THR A 27 -7.39 6.04 34.72
N GLU A 28 -7.99 4.86 34.89
CA GLU A 28 -7.71 3.97 36.02
C GLU A 28 -6.27 3.47 36.00
N LYS A 29 -5.80 2.99 34.83
CA LYS A 29 -4.43 2.50 34.66
C LYS A 29 -3.39 3.60 34.89
N ALA A 30 -3.60 4.79 34.34
CA ALA A 30 -2.71 5.93 34.49
C ALA A 30 -2.57 6.41 35.95
N ARG A 31 -3.59 6.19 36.80
CA ARG A 31 -3.52 6.52 38.23
C ARG A 31 -2.72 5.50 39.04
N ASN A 32 -2.77 4.23 38.64
CA ASN A 32 -2.30 3.11 39.47
C ASN A 32 -0.96 2.53 39.00
N THR A 33 -0.52 2.84 37.78
CA THR A 33 0.66 2.22 37.16
C THR A 33 1.48 3.24 36.39
N ARG A 34 2.79 2.96 36.25
CA ARG A 34 3.66 3.71 35.33
C ARG A 34 3.43 3.15 33.92
N ILE A 35 3.08 4.02 32.99
CA ILE A 35 2.86 3.68 31.59
C ILE A 35 4.10 4.14 30.81
N ALA A 36 4.61 3.25 29.94
CA ALA A 36 5.59 3.59 28.92
C ALA A 36 4.90 3.49 27.55
N GLY A 37 5.30 4.36 26.62
CA GLY A 37 4.79 4.39 25.26
C GLY A 37 5.92 4.28 24.24
N ILE A 38 5.56 3.81 23.05
CA ILE A 38 6.41 3.85 21.85
C ILE A 38 5.53 4.38 20.72
N THR A 39 6.02 5.37 19.97
CA THR A 39 5.41 5.80 18.72
C THR A 39 6.01 4.99 17.59
N ILE A 40 5.16 4.52 16.68
CA ILE A 40 5.59 3.86 15.44
C ILE A 40 4.94 4.61 14.30
N ASP A 41 5.75 5.30 13.51
CA ASP A 41 5.30 5.95 12.30
C ASP A 41 5.04 4.91 11.19
N SER A 42 4.12 5.23 10.29
CA SER A 42 3.80 4.43 9.09
C SER A 42 3.05 3.11 9.32
N LEU A 43 2.52 2.84 10.52
CA LEU A 43 1.58 1.72 10.70
C LEU A 43 0.22 2.05 10.09
N THR A 44 -0.31 1.15 9.27
CA THR A 44 -1.71 1.28 8.83
C THR A 44 -2.66 0.93 9.98
N PRO A 45 -3.94 1.36 9.94
CA PRO A 45 -4.93 0.90 10.90
C PRO A 45 -5.11 -0.62 10.92
N THR A 46 -4.81 -1.31 9.82
CA THR A 46 -4.81 -2.77 9.75
C THR A 46 -3.64 -3.37 10.53
N ASP A 47 -2.42 -2.83 10.36
CA ASP A 47 -1.23 -3.27 11.08
C ASP A 47 -1.39 -3.05 12.58
N ALA A 48 -1.90 -1.88 12.99
CA ALA A 48 -2.13 -1.55 14.39
C ALA A 48 -3.13 -2.52 15.05
N ARG A 49 -4.21 -2.91 14.34
CA ARG A 49 -5.17 -3.91 14.82
C ARG A 49 -4.57 -5.31 14.89
N ALA A 50 -3.78 -5.71 13.89
CA ALA A 50 -3.10 -7.00 13.87
C ALA A 50 -2.09 -7.11 15.04
N MET A 51 -1.32 -6.05 15.29
CA MET A 51 -0.41 -5.93 16.42
C MET A 51 -1.17 -6.03 17.74
N HIS A 52 -2.24 -5.25 17.93
CA HIS A 52 -3.07 -5.33 19.13
C HIS A 52 -3.62 -6.76 19.33
N GLY A 53 -4.12 -7.40 18.28
CA GLY A 53 -4.64 -8.77 18.37
C GLY A 53 -3.59 -9.79 18.85
N ARG A 54 -2.31 -9.60 18.49
CA ARG A 54 -1.20 -10.46 18.93
C ARG A 54 -0.70 -10.14 20.34
N LEU A 55 -0.82 -8.89 20.79
CA LEU A 55 -0.26 -8.42 22.06
C LEU A 55 -1.27 -8.31 23.20
N ARG A 56 -2.58 -8.29 22.92
CA ARG A 56 -3.64 -8.02 23.92
C ARG A 56 -3.63 -8.93 25.14
N ASP A 57 -3.09 -10.14 25.01
CA ASP A 57 -3.06 -11.14 26.08
C ASP A 57 -1.74 -11.07 26.89
N ALA A 58 -0.82 -10.16 26.54
CA ALA A 58 0.43 -9.96 27.25
C ALA A 58 0.27 -9.00 28.44
N ASP A 59 0.73 -9.41 29.63
CA ASP A 59 0.59 -8.63 30.89
C ASP A 59 1.21 -7.22 30.83
N TRP A 60 2.20 -7.02 29.97
CA TRP A 60 2.92 -5.75 29.80
C TRP A 60 2.32 -4.84 28.74
N TYR A 61 1.36 -5.31 27.95
CA TYR A 61 0.77 -4.54 26.87
C TYR A 61 -0.54 -3.89 27.31
N LEU A 62 -0.60 -2.57 27.21
CA LEU A 62 -1.78 -1.80 27.59
C LEU A 62 -2.78 -1.64 26.42
N GLY A 63 -2.27 -1.47 25.20
CA GLY A 63 -3.08 -1.14 24.03
C GLY A 63 -2.39 -0.18 23.07
N ALA A 64 -3.15 0.33 22.11
CA ALA A 64 -2.69 1.30 21.12
C ALA A 64 -3.72 2.42 20.92
N VAL A 65 -3.22 3.60 20.55
CA VAL A 65 -4.00 4.78 20.17
C VAL A 65 -3.39 5.38 18.91
N GLU A 66 -4.22 5.81 17.98
CA GLU A 66 -3.83 6.53 16.78
C GLU A 66 -3.37 7.94 17.13
N ILE A 67 -2.30 8.40 16.48
CA ILE A 67 -1.79 9.76 16.67
C ILE A 67 -2.20 10.59 15.47
N ILE A 68 -3.11 11.55 15.67
CA ILE A 68 -3.58 12.48 14.64
C ILE A 68 -2.77 13.79 14.71
N PRO A 69 -2.00 14.14 13.66
CA PRO A 69 -1.19 15.36 13.65
C PRO A 69 -1.97 16.66 13.75
N SER A 70 -3.22 16.68 13.29
CA SER A 70 -4.09 17.86 13.37
C SER A 70 -4.62 18.13 14.79
N MET A 71 -4.48 17.18 15.73
CA MET A 71 -4.94 17.33 17.12
C MET A 71 -3.84 17.94 18.02
N PRO A 72 -4.02 19.16 18.57
CA PRO A 72 -2.97 19.84 19.34
C PRO A 72 -2.46 19.07 20.56
N LEU A 73 -3.34 18.30 21.23
CA LEU A 73 -2.95 17.54 22.41
C LEU A 73 -2.08 16.32 22.06
N HIS A 74 -2.31 15.69 20.92
CA HIS A 74 -1.46 14.60 20.45
C HIS A 74 -0.04 15.10 20.17
N MET A 75 0.07 16.29 19.57
CA MET A 75 1.35 16.94 19.31
C MET A 75 2.06 17.29 20.61
N ALA A 76 1.35 17.90 21.56
CA ALA A 76 1.91 18.26 22.85
C ALA A 76 2.42 17.04 23.64
N VAL A 77 1.69 15.92 23.61
CA VAL A 77 2.02 14.72 24.38
C VAL A 77 3.10 13.89 23.69
N PHE A 78 2.92 13.54 22.42
CA PHE A 78 3.72 12.49 21.79
C PHE A 78 4.97 13.02 21.09
N LEU A 79 4.89 14.13 20.35
CA LEU A 79 6.05 14.63 19.61
C LEU A 79 7.10 15.23 20.53
N ASN A 80 6.67 15.99 21.54
CA ASN A 80 7.60 16.62 22.49
C ASN A 80 8.19 15.63 23.50
N SER A 81 7.56 14.47 23.69
CA SER A 81 7.95 13.53 24.77
C SER A 81 8.57 12.22 24.27
N MET A 82 8.47 11.91 22.97
CA MET A 82 8.95 10.64 22.41
C MET A 82 9.92 10.89 21.24
N PRO A 83 11.23 11.01 21.50
CA PRO A 83 12.21 11.24 20.45
C PRO A 83 12.35 10.00 19.55
N THR A 84 12.61 10.22 18.26
CA THR A 84 12.82 9.13 17.32
C THR A 84 14.19 8.49 17.55
N ARG A 85 14.21 7.18 17.81
CA ARG A 85 15.45 6.44 18.14
C ARG A 85 16.02 5.62 17.00
N PHE A 86 15.17 5.10 16.13
CA PHE A 86 15.58 4.22 15.05
C PHE A 86 14.61 4.30 13.86
N ARG A 87 15.13 3.97 12.68
CA ARG A 87 14.33 3.69 11.49
C ARG A 87 14.50 2.23 11.11
N ILE A 88 13.38 1.56 10.85
CA ILE A 88 13.38 0.23 10.23
C ILE A 88 13.11 0.44 8.75
N PHE A 89 13.96 -0.14 7.90
CA PHE A 89 13.76 -0.14 6.46
C PHE A 89 14.13 -1.51 5.92
N GLU A 90 13.15 -2.19 5.34
CA GLU A 90 13.25 -3.60 4.91
C GLU A 90 13.75 -4.48 6.07
N ASP A 91 14.89 -5.14 5.92
CA ASP A 91 15.50 -6.02 6.92
C ASP A 91 16.60 -5.33 7.77
N SER A 92 16.71 -4.00 7.64
CA SER A 92 17.77 -3.19 8.21
C SER A 92 17.26 -2.23 9.28
N LEU A 93 18.02 -2.12 10.37
CA LEU A 93 17.81 -1.14 11.44
C LEU A 93 18.84 -0.02 11.36
N TYR A 94 18.37 1.23 11.35
CA TYR A 94 19.19 2.42 11.39
C TYR A 94 19.04 3.08 12.76
N VAL A 95 20.07 2.96 13.60
CA VAL A 95 20.11 3.56 14.94
C VAL A 95 20.57 5.01 14.79
N PHE A 96 19.76 5.94 15.32
CA PHE A 96 20.03 7.35 15.16
C PHE A 96 21.12 7.84 16.11
N HIS A 97 21.99 8.70 15.61
CA HIS A 97 22.92 9.48 16.42
C HIS A 97 22.97 10.92 15.90
N ARG A 98 23.49 11.84 16.72
CA ARG A 98 23.62 13.26 16.34
C ARG A 98 25.09 13.60 16.19
N GLN A 99 25.56 13.66 14.94
CA GLN A 99 26.97 13.89 14.67
C GLN A 99 27.42 15.31 15.09
N TRP A 100 26.52 16.30 15.00
CA TRP A 100 26.83 17.71 15.29
C TRP A 100 26.97 18.03 16.78
N GLU A 101 26.47 17.19 17.68
CA GLU A 101 26.52 17.44 19.13
C GLU A 101 27.94 17.34 19.71
N THR A 102 28.92 16.88 18.91
CA THR A 102 30.27 16.60 19.40
C THR A 102 31.36 16.91 18.37
N GLU A 103 32.20 17.91 18.66
CA GLU A 103 33.50 18.07 17.97
C GLU A 103 34.56 17.09 18.52
N CYS A 104 34.33 16.49 19.69
CA CYS A 104 35.39 15.83 20.49
C CYS A 104 35.03 14.46 21.10
N ASP A 105 33.76 14.04 21.15
CA ASP A 105 33.35 12.79 21.81
C ASP A 105 32.33 12.00 20.98
N ASP A 106 32.20 10.70 21.17
CA ASP A 106 31.32 9.87 20.35
C ASP A 106 29.89 9.83 20.92
N SER A 107 28.93 10.48 20.25
CA SER A 107 27.51 10.51 20.68
C SER A 107 26.72 9.22 20.39
N ARG A 108 27.36 8.20 19.79
CA ARG A 108 26.72 6.94 19.44
C ARG A 108 26.50 6.03 20.66
N ASP A 109 25.28 5.52 20.84
CA ASP A 109 24.97 4.51 21.85
C ASP A 109 25.47 3.11 21.42
N HIS A 110 26.75 2.85 21.63
CA HIS A 110 27.37 1.56 21.32
C HIS A 110 26.79 0.38 22.13
N GLY A 111 26.11 0.65 23.24
CA GLY A 111 25.43 -0.39 24.03
C GLY A 111 24.20 -0.88 23.29
N GLU A 112 23.27 0.03 23.00
CA GLU A 112 22.05 -0.25 22.25
C GLU A 112 22.36 -0.86 20.88
N PHE A 113 23.35 -0.31 20.17
CA PHE A 113 23.76 -0.85 18.87
C PHE A 113 24.25 -2.30 18.92
N LYS A 114 24.99 -2.67 19.98
CA LYS A 114 25.46 -4.05 20.18
C LYS A 114 24.30 -4.98 20.54
N GLU A 115 23.36 -4.52 21.35
CA GLU A 115 22.16 -5.29 21.70
C GLU A 115 21.31 -5.59 20.46
N TRP A 116 21.08 -4.59 19.60
CA TRP A 116 20.35 -4.81 18.34
C TRP A 116 21.08 -5.77 17.41
N LYS A 117 22.40 -5.67 17.28
CA LYS A 117 23.19 -6.64 16.51
C LYS A 117 23.12 -8.05 17.10
N ALA A 118 23.17 -8.17 18.42
CA ALA A 118 23.10 -9.46 19.10
C ALA A 118 21.71 -10.11 19.03
N SER A 119 20.65 -9.31 18.86
CA SER A 119 19.27 -9.80 18.75
C SER A 119 19.04 -10.74 17.57
N GLY A 120 19.78 -10.57 16.46
CA GLY A 120 19.59 -11.30 15.21
C GLY A 120 18.25 -11.05 14.52
N ILE A 121 17.47 -10.05 14.96
CA ILE A 121 16.17 -9.69 14.37
C ILE A 121 16.34 -9.09 12.98
N PHE A 122 17.35 -8.24 12.81
CA PHE A 122 17.64 -7.52 11.57
C PHE A 122 18.85 -8.11 10.88
N ALA A 123 18.82 -8.20 9.55
CA ALA A 123 19.96 -8.67 8.76
C ALA A 123 21.15 -7.71 8.89
N ASN A 124 20.86 -6.43 9.12
CA ASN A 124 21.85 -5.38 9.21
C ASN A 124 21.45 -4.32 10.23
N VAL A 125 22.44 -3.80 10.95
CA VAL A 125 22.27 -2.72 11.94
C VAL A 125 23.34 -1.67 11.67
N GLN A 126 22.88 -0.46 11.36
CA GLN A 126 23.68 0.65 10.89
C GLN A 126 23.44 1.92 11.72
N TRP A 127 24.37 2.86 11.61
CA TRP A 127 24.24 4.19 12.15
C TRP A 127 23.60 5.12 11.11
N GLU A 128 22.69 5.99 11.54
CA GLU A 128 22.19 7.10 10.74
C GLU A 128 22.34 8.41 11.52
N ASP A 129 22.91 9.44 10.89
CA ASP A 129 22.95 10.77 11.47
C ASP A 129 21.56 11.43 11.34
N SER A 130 20.95 11.76 12.47
CA SER A 130 19.67 12.46 12.50
C SER A 130 19.84 13.96 12.22
N GLY A 131 21.07 14.49 12.26
CA GLY A 131 21.36 15.89 12.07
C GLY A 131 20.69 16.72 13.16
N VAL A 132 20.17 17.91 12.81
CA VAL A 132 19.49 18.80 13.76
C VAL A 132 17.99 18.50 13.92
N ARG A 133 17.48 17.43 13.32
CA ARG A 133 16.05 17.07 13.37
C ARG A 133 15.59 16.85 14.82
N GLU A 134 14.35 17.26 15.11
CA GLU A 134 13.74 17.11 16.46
C GLU A 134 14.56 17.79 17.56
N THR A 135 15.27 18.87 17.23
CA THR A 135 16.01 19.70 18.20
C THR A 135 15.46 21.13 18.16
N ILE A 136 15.89 21.96 19.10
CA ILE A 136 15.57 23.41 19.08
C ILE A 136 16.09 24.14 17.83
N PHE A 137 16.94 23.49 17.03
CA PHE A 137 17.46 24.02 15.77
C PHE A 137 16.72 23.50 14.54
N ASP A 138 15.70 22.66 14.71
CA ASP A 138 14.84 22.20 13.62
C ASP A 138 13.69 23.20 13.41
N PRO A 139 13.68 23.99 12.32
CA PRO A 139 12.63 24.97 12.08
C PRO A 139 11.33 24.35 11.55
N PHE A 140 11.27 23.02 11.38
CA PHE A 140 10.15 22.28 10.80
C PHE A 140 9.40 21.41 11.83
N GLN A 141 9.50 21.76 13.11
CA GLN A 141 8.90 21.04 14.24
C GLN A 141 7.84 21.89 14.96
N GLU A 142 7.36 22.95 14.33
CA GLU A 142 6.27 23.76 14.89
C GLU A 142 4.93 23.05 14.73
N VAL A 143 3.96 23.38 15.59
CA VAL A 143 2.62 22.75 15.58
C VAL A 143 1.98 22.89 14.19
N GLU A 144 2.18 24.02 13.52
CA GLU A 144 1.68 24.29 12.18
C GLU A 144 2.26 23.32 11.12
N ASP A 145 3.50 22.86 11.27
CA ASP A 145 4.11 21.93 10.31
C ASP A 145 3.49 20.53 10.40
N PHE A 146 3.14 20.09 11.62
CA PHE A 146 2.42 18.84 11.82
C PHE A 146 0.97 18.92 11.34
N GLN A 147 0.30 20.06 11.54
CA GLN A 147 -1.03 20.28 10.97
C GLN A 147 -1.00 20.19 9.44
N ARG A 148 -0.01 20.86 8.80
CA ARG A 148 0.19 20.75 7.35
C ARG A 148 0.46 19.33 6.89
N LEU A 149 1.21 18.54 7.66
CA LEU A 149 1.44 17.14 7.36
C LEU A 149 0.13 16.34 7.38
N GLY A 150 -0.72 16.55 8.38
CA GLY A 150 -2.04 15.92 8.46
C GLY A 150 -2.95 16.34 7.30
N GLU A 151 -3.02 17.64 7.00
CA GLU A 151 -3.78 18.15 5.85
C GLU A 151 -3.29 17.57 4.52
N LEU A 152 -1.96 17.46 4.35
CA LEU A 152 -1.36 16.89 3.16
C LEU A 152 -1.72 15.40 3.02
N ASP A 153 -1.68 14.63 4.10
CA ASP A 153 -2.07 13.22 4.10
C ASP A 153 -3.53 13.06 3.66
N GLU A 154 -4.45 13.85 4.22
CA GLU A 154 -5.86 13.86 3.82
C GLU A 154 -6.06 14.21 2.34
N LEU A 155 -5.36 15.23 1.84
CA LEU A 155 -5.44 15.64 0.44
C LEU A 155 -4.92 14.57 -0.51
N ILE A 156 -3.79 13.95 -0.17
CA ILE A 156 -3.20 12.85 -0.94
C ILE A 156 -4.16 11.66 -0.95
N LEU A 157 -4.61 11.21 0.22
CA LEU A 157 -5.54 10.09 0.36
C LEU A 157 -6.84 10.34 -0.40
N GLY A 158 -7.40 11.54 -0.32
CA GLY A 158 -8.61 11.93 -1.05
C GLY A 158 -8.43 11.85 -2.56
N GLN A 159 -7.33 12.42 -3.09
CA GLN A 159 -7.03 12.41 -4.52
C GLN A 159 -6.83 10.98 -5.05
N PHE A 160 -6.04 10.16 -4.35
CA PHE A 160 -5.80 8.78 -4.76
C PHE A 160 -7.05 7.92 -4.61
N SER A 161 -7.80 8.05 -3.52
CA SER A 161 -9.04 7.29 -3.30
C SER A 161 -10.07 7.57 -4.39
N SER A 162 -10.19 8.82 -4.83
CA SER A 162 -11.07 9.20 -5.94
C SER A 162 -10.67 8.51 -7.25
N ALA A 163 -9.38 8.60 -7.63
CA ALA A 163 -8.86 7.97 -8.85
C ALA A 163 -8.98 6.43 -8.81
N LEU A 164 -8.70 5.82 -7.64
CA LEU A 164 -8.86 4.39 -7.41
C LEU A 164 -10.33 3.96 -7.51
N GLY A 165 -11.24 4.70 -6.89
CA GLY A 165 -12.67 4.44 -6.94
C GLY A 165 -13.21 4.45 -8.39
N GLU A 166 -12.83 5.46 -9.18
CA GLU A 166 -13.17 5.50 -10.60
C GLU A 166 -12.60 4.29 -11.37
N THR A 167 -11.33 3.95 -11.12
CA THR A 167 -10.66 2.82 -11.78
C THR A 167 -11.36 1.49 -11.47
N LEU A 168 -11.80 1.27 -10.23
CA LEU A 168 -12.52 0.06 -9.82
C LEU A 168 -13.87 -0.06 -10.54
N ILE A 169 -14.63 1.03 -10.62
CA ILE A 169 -15.90 1.06 -11.35
C ILE A 169 -15.66 0.72 -12.83
N ARG A 170 -14.67 1.37 -13.46
CA ARG A 170 -14.33 1.12 -14.87
C ARG A 170 -13.83 -0.31 -15.12
N CYS A 171 -13.09 -0.90 -14.18
CA CYS A 171 -12.71 -2.31 -14.25
C CYS A 171 -13.95 -3.21 -14.28
N ALA A 172 -14.91 -2.96 -13.38
CA ALA A 172 -16.14 -3.74 -13.29
C ALA A 172 -17.02 -3.59 -14.55
N ASP A 173 -17.15 -2.36 -15.07
CA ASP A 173 -17.91 -2.05 -16.28
C ASP A 173 -17.28 -2.67 -17.53
N ALA A 174 -15.94 -2.71 -17.61
CA ALA A 174 -15.22 -3.28 -18.74
C ALA A 174 -15.38 -4.82 -18.80
N ASP A 175 -15.19 -5.50 -17.67
CA ASP A 175 -15.42 -6.94 -17.51
C ASP A 175 -15.36 -7.33 -16.01
N PRO A 176 -16.38 -7.99 -15.44
CA PRO A 176 -16.32 -8.44 -14.04
C PRO A 176 -15.10 -9.31 -13.70
N ASN A 177 -14.60 -10.11 -14.64
CA ASN A 177 -13.40 -10.92 -14.44
C ASN A 177 -12.11 -10.07 -14.37
N LEU A 178 -12.12 -8.84 -14.90
CA LEU A 178 -11.00 -7.92 -14.78
C LEU A 178 -10.87 -7.43 -13.33
N MET A 179 -12.00 -7.05 -12.72
CA MET A 179 -12.07 -6.69 -11.29
C MET A 179 -11.64 -7.87 -10.40
N GLU A 180 -12.11 -9.09 -10.68
CA GLU A 180 -11.72 -10.29 -9.93
C GLU A 180 -10.21 -10.54 -9.98
N ARG A 181 -9.57 -10.33 -11.15
CA ARG A 181 -8.11 -10.47 -11.30
C ARG A 181 -7.33 -9.41 -10.51
N LEU A 182 -7.82 -8.17 -10.47
CA LEU A 182 -7.20 -7.11 -9.66
C LEU A 182 -7.29 -7.44 -8.18
N HIS A 183 -8.48 -7.85 -7.72
CA HIS A 183 -8.68 -8.31 -6.35
C HIS A 183 -7.74 -9.48 -6.02
N GLY A 184 -7.62 -10.46 -6.92
CA GLY A 184 -6.71 -11.60 -6.76
C GLY A 184 -5.25 -11.19 -6.61
N ALA A 185 -4.77 -10.24 -7.41
CA ALA A 185 -3.40 -9.72 -7.32
C ALA A 185 -3.13 -9.01 -5.99
N LEU A 186 -4.03 -8.11 -5.56
CA LEU A 186 -3.90 -7.39 -4.29
C LEU A 186 -3.99 -8.33 -3.09
N LYS A 187 -4.95 -9.26 -3.10
CA LYS A 187 -5.11 -10.23 -2.01
C LYS A 187 -3.94 -11.21 -1.93
N ALA A 188 -3.34 -11.58 -3.05
CA ALA A 188 -2.13 -12.40 -3.05
C ALA A 188 -0.93 -11.64 -2.43
N PHE A 189 -0.87 -10.32 -2.63
CA PHE A 189 0.14 -9.48 -2.01
C PHE A 189 -0.11 -9.30 -0.52
N GLU A 190 -1.33 -9.02 -0.09
CA GLU A 190 -1.65 -8.90 1.35
C GLU A 190 -1.33 -10.18 2.14
N ASN A 191 -1.55 -11.35 1.55
CA ASN A 191 -1.38 -12.64 2.23
C ASN A 191 -0.05 -13.34 1.93
N HIS A 192 0.94 -12.66 1.33
CA HIS A 192 2.21 -13.30 1.04
C HIS A 192 2.99 -13.58 2.33
N GLU A 193 3.47 -14.80 2.49
CA GLU A 193 4.35 -15.19 3.62
C GLU A 193 5.76 -15.55 3.14
N SER A 194 5.97 -15.60 1.82
CA SER A 194 7.20 -16.06 1.21
C SER A 194 7.47 -15.36 -0.12
N SER A 195 8.71 -15.47 -0.57
CA SER A 195 9.13 -15.01 -1.90
C SER A 195 8.46 -15.77 -3.06
N GLU A 196 8.01 -17.01 -2.83
CA GLU A 196 7.16 -17.73 -3.78
C GLU A 196 5.77 -17.06 -3.89
N GLY A 197 5.23 -16.58 -2.77
CA GLY A 197 4.02 -15.76 -2.76
C GLY A 197 4.18 -14.50 -3.62
N LEU A 198 5.33 -13.81 -3.52
CA LEU A 198 5.66 -12.64 -4.34
C LEU A 198 5.73 -12.95 -5.85
N ALA A 199 6.23 -14.13 -6.22
CA ALA A 199 6.20 -14.60 -7.61
C ALA A 199 4.76 -14.77 -8.12
N HIS A 200 3.88 -15.34 -7.29
CA HIS A 200 2.47 -15.50 -7.61
C HIS A 200 1.76 -14.15 -7.81
N VAL A 201 2.13 -13.10 -7.06
CA VAL A 201 1.62 -11.74 -7.27
C VAL A 201 2.02 -11.22 -8.65
N SER A 202 3.27 -11.39 -9.05
CA SER A 202 3.77 -10.94 -10.37
C SER A 202 3.02 -11.61 -11.53
N LEU A 203 2.79 -12.92 -11.43
CA LEU A 203 1.98 -13.66 -12.40
C LEU A 203 0.53 -13.17 -12.43
N SER A 204 -0.02 -12.78 -11.28
CA SER A 204 -1.38 -12.24 -11.17
C SER A 204 -1.48 -10.86 -11.84
N CYS A 205 -0.48 -10.00 -11.67
CA CYS A 205 -0.36 -8.70 -12.35
C CYS A 205 -0.30 -8.87 -13.89
N ARG A 206 0.46 -9.87 -14.37
CA ARG A 206 0.50 -10.23 -15.79
C ARG A 206 -0.88 -10.64 -16.31
N ARG A 207 -1.54 -11.56 -15.61
CA ARG A 207 -2.89 -12.04 -15.98
C ARG A 207 -3.92 -10.93 -15.98
N PHE A 208 -3.82 -9.97 -15.08
CA PHE A 208 -4.65 -8.77 -15.11
C PHE A 208 -4.36 -7.93 -16.36
N THR A 209 -3.09 -7.65 -16.66
CA THR A 209 -2.68 -6.82 -17.80
C THR A 209 -3.09 -7.44 -19.14
N GLU A 210 -2.97 -8.76 -19.29
CA GLU A 210 -3.45 -9.51 -20.46
C GLU A 210 -4.97 -9.39 -20.61
N LYS A 211 -5.72 -9.50 -19.50
CA LYS A 211 -7.18 -9.36 -19.52
C LYS A 211 -7.60 -7.92 -19.83
N LEU A 212 -6.90 -6.92 -19.29
CA LEU A 212 -7.13 -5.51 -19.61
C LEU A 212 -6.95 -5.28 -21.11
N ALA A 213 -5.89 -5.84 -21.70
CA ALA A 213 -5.69 -5.79 -23.14
C ALA A 213 -6.82 -6.50 -23.91
N ASP A 214 -7.32 -7.65 -23.44
CA ASP A 214 -8.47 -8.34 -24.07
C ASP A 214 -9.78 -7.53 -24.00
N CYS A 215 -9.92 -6.67 -22.99
CA CYS A 215 -11.05 -5.76 -22.84
C CYS A 215 -10.95 -4.55 -23.77
N LEU A 216 -9.78 -3.91 -23.81
CA LEU A 216 -9.57 -2.66 -24.54
C LEU A 216 -9.26 -2.86 -26.03
N TYR A 217 -8.56 -3.96 -26.36
CA TYR A 217 -8.12 -4.27 -27.71
C TYR A 217 -8.05 -5.79 -27.92
N PRO A 218 -9.18 -6.43 -28.29
CA PRO A 218 -9.24 -7.87 -28.51
C PRO A 218 -8.18 -8.34 -29.51
N PRO A 219 -7.62 -9.56 -29.33
CA PRO A 219 -6.57 -10.07 -30.21
C PRO A 219 -7.07 -10.25 -31.65
N ARG A 220 -6.19 -9.97 -32.62
CA ARG A 220 -6.46 -10.08 -34.06
C ARG A 220 -5.27 -10.72 -34.78
N ASP A 221 -5.54 -11.38 -35.90
CA ASP A 221 -4.48 -12.00 -36.73
C ASP A 221 -3.73 -10.97 -37.59
N GLU A 222 -4.40 -9.86 -37.92
CA GLU A 222 -3.85 -8.76 -38.70
C GLU A 222 -2.78 -7.99 -37.92
N LYS A 223 -1.78 -7.48 -38.63
CA LYS A 223 -0.78 -6.58 -38.02
C LYS A 223 -1.33 -5.16 -37.95
N VAL A 224 -1.01 -4.47 -36.86
CA VAL A 224 -1.30 -3.04 -36.69
C VAL A 224 0.05 -2.32 -36.59
N ASN A 225 0.30 -1.36 -37.49
CA ASN A 225 1.58 -0.64 -37.59
C ASN A 225 2.80 -1.60 -37.59
N ASP A 226 2.76 -2.62 -38.45
CA ASP A 226 3.75 -3.70 -38.60
C ASP A 226 3.98 -4.60 -37.36
N ARG A 227 3.22 -4.42 -36.29
CA ARG A 227 3.30 -5.23 -35.07
C ARG A 227 2.19 -6.29 -35.02
N LYS A 228 2.52 -7.47 -34.52
CA LYS A 228 1.53 -8.51 -34.18
C LYS A 228 0.72 -8.06 -32.96
N VAL A 229 -0.59 -8.23 -33.03
CA VAL A 229 -1.56 -7.90 -31.96
C VAL A 229 -2.38 -9.14 -31.59
N GLY A 230 -1.71 -10.29 -31.51
CA GLY A 230 -2.31 -11.55 -31.11
C GLY A 230 -2.49 -11.67 -29.59
N LYS A 231 -2.92 -12.84 -29.14
CA LYS A 231 -3.23 -13.11 -27.72
C LYS A 231 -2.01 -12.89 -26.81
N ALA A 232 -0.83 -13.32 -27.25
CA ALA A 232 0.42 -13.21 -26.48
C ALA A 232 0.97 -11.76 -26.44
N GLU A 233 0.65 -10.95 -27.44
CA GLU A 233 1.20 -9.60 -27.63
C GLU A 233 0.39 -8.52 -26.91
N TYR A 234 0.07 -8.72 -25.63
CA TYR A 234 -0.76 -7.79 -24.84
C TYR A 234 -0.22 -6.34 -24.85
N ARG A 235 1.10 -6.13 -24.79
CA ARG A 235 1.69 -4.78 -24.85
C ARG A 235 1.42 -4.08 -26.17
N ASN A 236 1.58 -4.80 -27.29
CA ASN A 236 1.32 -4.25 -28.61
C ASN A 236 -0.16 -3.89 -28.76
N ARG A 237 -1.06 -4.70 -28.19
CA ARG A 237 -2.51 -4.43 -28.15
C ARG A 237 -2.83 -3.15 -27.38
N LEU A 238 -2.21 -2.95 -26.21
CA LEU A 238 -2.37 -1.71 -25.44
C LEU A 238 -1.76 -0.49 -26.15
N TRP A 239 -0.61 -0.63 -26.83
CA TRP A 239 -0.05 0.45 -27.65
C TRP A 239 -0.95 0.81 -28.83
N ALA A 240 -1.55 -0.17 -29.49
CA ALA A 240 -2.51 0.07 -30.57
C ALA A 240 -3.75 0.82 -30.04
N TYR A 241 -4.28 0.40 -28.89
CA TYR A 241 -5.38 1.09 -28.22
C TYR A 241 -5.07 2.57 -27.92
N ILE A 242 -3.89 2.87 -27.35
CA ILE A 242 -3.49 4.27 -27.10
C ILE A 242 -3.38 5.04 -28.42
N ALA A 243 -2.78 4.44 -29.46
CA ALA A 243 -2.62 5.12 -30.75
C ALA A 243 -3.96 5.51 -31.39
N GLU A 244 -5.01 4.71 -31.17
CA GLU A 244 -6.36 4.97 -31.68
C GLU A 244 -7.17 5.95 -30.82
N ASN A 245 -6.89 6.05 -29.51
CA ASN A 245 -7.71 6.83 -28.56
C ASN A 245 -7.04 8.13 -28.09
N VAL A 246 -5.75 8.36 -28.37
CA VAL A 246 -5.01 9.54 -27.90
C VAL A 246 -4.51 10.37 -29.08
N THR A 247 -4.95 11.63 -29.13
CA THR A 247 -4.55 12.60 -30.17
C THR A 247 -3.24 13.31 -29.83
N SER A 248 -3.00 13.62 -28.56
CA SER A 248 -1.78 14.28 -28.07
C SER A 248 -0.55 13.37 -28.15
N ASP A 249 0.46 13.79 -28.92
CA ASP A 249 1.70 13.02 -29.07
C ASP A 249 2.46 12.87 -27.74
N THR A 250 2.51 13.92 -26.92
CA THR A 250 3.17 13.88 -25.60
C THR A 250 2.47 12.88 -24.68
N THR A 251 1.15 12.91 -24.62
CA THR A 251 0.36 11.98 -23.81
C THR A 251 0.55 10.55 -24.32
N ARG A 252 0.52 10.34 -25.65
CA ARG A 252 0.76 9.03 -26.25
C ARG A 252 2.13 8.47 -25.85
N GLN A 253 3.19 9.28 -25.91
CA GLN A 253 4.54 8.84 -25.54
C GLN A 253 4.64 8.46 -24.06
N LEU A 254 4.04 9.25 -23.17
CA LEU A 254 4.03 8.97 -21.73
C LEU A 254 3.31 7.66 -21.42
N LEU A 255 2.12 7.45 -21.97
CA LEU A 255 1.35 6.22 -21.76
C LEU A 255 2.06 4.97 -22.33
N MET A 256 2.67 5.10 -23.51
CA MET A 256 3.45 4.02 -24.10
C MET A 256 4.67 3.65 -23.25
N ALA A 257 5.34 4.64 -22.64
CA ALA A 257 6.45 4.43 -21.72
C ALA A 257 5.98 3.73 -20.42
N ASN A 258 4.84 4.11 -19.86
CA ASN A 258 4.26 3.46 -18.67
C ASN A 258 3.98 1.98 -18.91
N ILE A 259 3.39 1.62 -20.06
CA ILE A 259 3.17 0.21 -20.43
C ILE A 259 4.49 -0.55 -20.60
N ALA A 260 5.48 0.08 -21.23
CA ALA A 260 6.78 -0.54 -21.43
C ALA A 260 7.47 -0.83 -20.09
N ASP A 261 7.46 0.12 -19.17
CA ASP A 261 8.02 -0.03 -17.82
C ASP A 261 7.28 -1.13 -17.03
N LEU A 262 5.95 -1.07 -16.97
CA LEU A 262 5.13 -2.10 -16.29
C LEU A 262 5.46 -3.49 -16.84
N GLY A 263 5.46 -3.63 -18.16
CA GLY A 263 5.79 -4.87 -18.83
C GLY A 263 7.18 -5.38 -18.46
N ASN A 264 8.19 -4.52 -18.52
CA ASN A 264 9.56 -4.89 -18.18
C ASN A 264 9.71 -5.34 -16.72
N ARG A 265 8.96 -4.72 -15.79
CA ARG A 265 8.91 -5.14 -14.38
C ARG A 265 8.29 -6.53 -14.23
N ILE A 266 7.15 -6.77 -14.89
CA ILE A 266 6.49 -8.09 -14.91
C ILE A 266 7.47 -9.15 -15.42
N ASP A 267 8.10 -8.94 -16.58
CA ASP A 267 9.02 -9.92 -17.16
C ASP A 267 10.23 -10.17 -16.26
N ARG A 268 10.78 -9.12 -15.64
CA ARG A 268 11.93 -9.25 -14.75
C ARG A 268 11.58 -10.11 -13.53
N LEU A 269 10.46 -9.85 -12.88
CA LEU A 269 10.01 -10.58 -11.70
C LEU A 269 9.59 -12.02 -12.05
N ASP A 270 8.90 -12.23 -13.16
CA ASP A 270 8.58 -13.56 -13.71
C ASP A 270 9.88 -14.35 -13.98
N ASN A 271 10.89 -13.71 -14.56
CA ASN A 271 12.17 -14.36 -14.89
C ASN A 271 12.99 -14.75 -13.66
N LEU A 272 13.03 -13.90 -12.62
CA LEU A 272 13.69 -14.23 -11.35
C LEU A 272 13.02 -15.42 -10.68
N SER A 273 11.69 -15.44 -10.71
CA SER A 273 10.87 -16.52 -10.16
C SER A 273 11.10 -17.84 -10.91
N ASN A 274 11.04 -17.83 -12.24
CA ASN A 274 11.21 -19.04 -13.06
C ASN A 274 12.63 -19.64 -12.99
N LYS A 275 13.63 -18.88 -12.54
CA LYS A 275 15.00 -19.36 -12.33
C LYS A 275 15.24 -19.89 -10.91
N GLY A 276 14.21 -19.94 -10.07
CA GLY A 276 14.34 -20.32 -8.66
C GLY A 276 15.10 -19.29 -7.81
N LEU A 277 15.33 -18.08 -8.33
CA LEU A 277 16.00 -16.98 -7.63
C LEU A 277 15.00 -16.15 -6.83
N HIS A 278 14.09 -16.83 -6.13
CA HIS A 278 13.02 -16.17 -5.36
C HIS A 278 13.59 -15.31 -4.22
N SER A 279 14.78 -15.62 -3.70
CA SER A 279 15.47 -14.79 -2.70
C SER A 279 15.88 -13.40 -3.20
N GLU A 280 15.82 -13.14 -4.51
CA GLU A 280 16.13 -11.83 -5.10
C GLU A 280 14.88 -10.95 -5.31
N VAL A 281 13.67 -11.47 -5.03
CA VAL A 281 12.42 -10.71 -5.17
C VAL A 281 12.06 -10.09 -3.81
N SER A 282 12.15 -8.76 -3.73
CA SER A 282 11.74 -8.02 -2.54
C SER A 282 10.25 -7.67 -2.56
N THR A 283 9.64 -7.54 -1.37
CA THR A 283 8.27 -7.02 -1.22
C THR A 283 8.14 -5.62 -1.80
N SER A 284 9.18 -4.79 -1.69
CA SER A 284 9.25 -3.43 -2.25
C SER A 284 9.11 -3.43 -3.77
N ASP A 285 9.79 -4.34 -4.47
CA ASP A 285 9.71 -4.45 -5.94
C ASP A 285 8.30 -4.83 -6.40
N VAL A 286 7.66 -5.77 -5.71
CA VAL A 286 6.29 -6.21 -6.02
C VAL A 286 5.27 -5.13 -5.67
N ASN A 287 5.45 -4.40 -4.56
CA ASN A 287 4.61 -3.26 -4.23
C ASN A 287 4.67 -2.20 -5.33
N ARG A 288 5.88 -1.87 -5.80
CA ARG A 288 6.07 -0.93 -6.93
C ARG A 288 5.43 -1.44 -8.21
N LEU A 289 5.45 -2.75 -8.47
CA LEU A 289 4.74 -3.35 -9.60
C LEU A 289 3.22 -3.14 -9.49
N LEU A 290 2.62 -3.36 -8.32
CA LEU A 290 1.19 -3.15 -8.08
C LEU A 290 0.79 -1.68 -8.25
N LEU A 291 1.58 -0.74 -7.72
CA LEU A 291 1.35 0.69 -7.92
C LEU A 291 1.39 1.05 -9.42
N SER A 292 2.40 0.57 -10.14
CA SER A 292 2.47 0.76 -11.60
C SER A 292 1.29 0.14 -12.35
N LEU A 293 0.82 -1.04 -11.91
CA LEU A 293 -0.34 -1.72 -12.49
C LEU A 293 -1.60 -0.87 -12.38
N ILE A 294 -1.85 -0.31 -11.20
CA ILE A 294 -3.01 0.55 -10.91
C ILE A 294 -2.95 1.82 -11.75
N VAL A 295 -1.79 2.49 -11.81
CA VAL A 295 -1.60 3.71 -12.61
C VAL A 295 -1.87 3.42 -14.09
N VAL A 296 -1.29 2.35 -14.64
CA VAL A 296 -1.53 1.96 -16.04
C VAL A 296 -2.99 1.59 -16.29
N ALA A 297 -3.65 0.91 -15.34
CA ALA A 297 -5.07 0.59 -15.46
C ALA A 297 -5.93 1.85 -15.50
N HIS A 298 -5.68 2.79 -14.59
CA HIS A 298 -6.35 4.08 -14.54
C HIS A 298 -6.15 4.87 -15.85
N ASP A 299 -4.89 5.03 -16.27
CA ASP A 299 -4.50 5.72 -17.49
C ASP A 299 -5.25 5.18 -18.71
N LEU A 300 -5.35 3.85 -18.85
CA LEU A 300 -5.97 3.22 -20.01
C LEU A 300 -7.49 3.23 -19.97
N LEU A 301 -8.09 2.94 -18.81
CA LEU A 301 -9.54 2.87 -18.66
C LEU A 301 -10.21 4.24 -18.76
N THR A 302 -9.47 5.33 -18.52
CA THR A 302 -9.96 6.70 -18.64
C THR A 302 -9.88 7.26 -20.06
N LEU A 303 -9.21 6.57 -21.01
CA LEU A 303 -9.15 7.00 -22.41
C LEU A 303 -10.48 6.86 -23.17
N SER A 304 -11.36 5.98 -22.71
CA SER A 304 -12.70 5.81 -23.30
C SER A 304 -13.81 6.09 -22.29
N PRO A 305 -14.97 6.59 -22.71
CA PRO A 305 -16.12 6.77 -21.82
C PRO A 305 -16.57 5.41 -21.24
N PRO A 306 -17.20 5.39 -20.05
CA PRO A 306 -17.62 4.16 -19.36
C PRO A 306 -18.73 3.32 -20.06
N ALA A 307 -18.97 3.54 -21.35
CA ALA A 307 -20.04 2.87 -22.11
C ALA A 307 -19.51 2.31 -23.43
N GLY A 308 -18.56 1.38 -23.33
CA GLY A 308 -18.29 0.46 -24.43
C GLY A 308 -19.49 -0.44 -24.71
N THR A 309 -19.45 -1.20 -25.81
CA THR A 309 -20.48 -2.19 -26.13
C THR A 309 -20.56 -3.24 -25.01
N PHE A 310 -21.76 -3.47 -24.45
CA PHE A 310 -21.95 -4.44 -23.36
C PHE A 310 -21.46 -5.83 -23.79
N ARG A 311 -20.58 -6.43 -22.97
CA ARG A 311 -20.00 -7.75 -23.24
C ARG A 311 -20.78 -8.85 -22.53
N TYR A 312 -21.35 -9.76 -23.31
CA TYR A 312 -22.10 -10.91 -22.77
C TYR A 312 -21.22 -12.09 -22.37
N ASP A 313 -19.99 -12.20 -22.92
CA ASP A 313 -19.08 -13.34 -22.69
C ASP A 313 -18.91 -13.71 -21.19
N PRO A 314 -18.74 -12.75 -20.25
CA PRO A 314 -18.58 -13.07 -18.82
C PRO A 314 -19.80 -13.76 -18.21
N TYR A 315 -20.99 -13.53 -18.76
CA TYR A 315 -22.26 -14.02 -18.23
C TYR A 315 -22.71 -15.31 -18.93
N GLU A 316 -22.07 -15.70 -20.03
CA GLU A 316 -22.53 -16.80 -20.89
C GLU A 316 -22.71 -18.11 -20.11
N LYS A 317 -21.74 -18.47 -19.27
CA LYS A 317 -21.81 -19.69 -18.46
C LYS A 317 -23.01 -19.69 -17.51
N PHE A 318 -23.25 -18.57 -16.85
CA PHE A 318 -24.36 -18.43 -15.90
C PHE A 318 -25.71 -18.44 -16.62
N ILE A 319 -25.82 -17.73 -17.75
CA ILE A 319 -27.01 -17.74 -18.60
C ILE A 319 -27.32 -19.17 -19.08
N ARG A 320 -26.31 -19.90 -19.61
CA ARG A 320 -26.47 -21.31 -20.02
C ARG A 320 -26.95 -22.18 -18.86
N GLN A 321 -26.35 -22.03 -17.68
CA GLN A 321 -26.74 -22.79 -16.49
C GLN A 321 -28.20 -22.53 -16.06
N ILE A 322 -28.69 -21.28 -16.14
CA ILE A 322 -30.10 -20.96 -15.89
C ILE A 322 -31.01 -21.71 -16.87
N PHE A 323 -30.68 -21.69 -18.17
CA PHE A 323 -31.48 -22.35 -19.20
C PHE A 323 -31.44 -23.88 -19.08
N GLU A 324 -30.28 -24.48 -18.76
CA GLU A 324 -30.16 -25.92 -18.56
C GLU A 324 -30.97 -26.39 -17.34
N ASN A 325 -30.93 -25.62 -16.24
CA ASN A 325 -31.68 -25.94 -15.02
C ASN A 325 -33.19 -25.77 -15.19
N SER A 326 -33.65 -24.78 -15.97
CA SER A 326 -35.07 -24.56 -16.20
C SER A 326 -35.69 -25.59 -17.15
N ILE A 327 -34.93 -26.09 -18.14
CA ILE A 327 -35.36 -27.17 -19.04
C ILE A 327 -35.41 -28.54 -18.32
N LEU A 328 -34.50 -28.79 -17.38
CA LEU A 328 -34.52 -30.01 -16.57
C LEU A 328 -35.58 -29.99 -15.46
N GLY A 329 -35.98 -28.81 -14.99
CA GLY A 329 -37.08 -28.64 -14.03
C GLY A 329 -38.49 -28.80 -14.64
N SER A 330 -38.66 -28.66 -15.96
CA SER A 330 -39.96 -28.76 -16.64
C SER A 330 -40.32 -30.16 -17.15
N ASN A 331 -39.41 -31.13 -17.06
CA ASN A 331 -39.66 -32.53 -17.46
C ASN A 331 -39.99 -33.45 -16.26
N GLY A 332 -40.31 -32.87 -15.11
CA GLY A 332 -40.55 -33.57 -13.84
C GLY A 332 -41.93 -33.35 -13.21
N GLU A 333 -42.92 -32.84 -13.96
CA GLU A 333 -44.34 -32.82 -13.55
C GLU A 333 -45.21 -33.70 -14.45
#